data_AF-A0A4Q5T2X5-F1
#
_entry.id   AF-A0A4Q5T2X5-F1
#
_cell.length_a   1.000
_cell.length_b   1.000
_cell.length_c   1.000
_cell.angle_alpha   90.00
_cell.angle_beta   90.00
_cell.angle_gamma   90.00
#
_symmetry.space_group_name_H-M   'P 1'
#
loop_
_entity.id
_entity.type
_entity.pdbx_description
1 polymer ?
#
loop_
_entity_poly.entity_id
_entity_poly.type
_entity_poly.pdbx_seq_one_letter_code
_entity_poly.pdbx_strand_id
1 'polypeptide(L)'
;MTSTTQHDVDVETSGPETTGSGPLPREHVLVIATLLVASFVVILNETVMSVAIPVLQEDLGVPPSTGQWLTTAFMLTMAVVIPLTGFLIQRVATRTLFVAAMSLFTAGTVLAFFSTTFAVLLVARVVQASGTAVMLPLLMTTVMTIVPAARRGAMMGNITVVIAVAPALGPTMSGFVLDHLGWRWIFGVVAPIALAALVIGARYVVSVSATGNQRIDVVSVPLSALGLGGLVYGLVGIGEHAQGS
;
A
#
# COMPACT_ATOMS: atom_id res chain seq x y z
N MET A 1 65.21 -44.01 8.98
CA MET A 1 64.52 -43.34 7.86
C MET A 1 63.08 -43.84 7.86
N THR A 2 62.22 -43.23 8.68
CA THR A 2 60.75 -43.43 8.68
C THR A 2 60.16 -42.43 9.67
N SER A 3 59.77 -41.25 9.18
CA SER A 3 58.97 -40.30 9.95
C SER A 3 57.60 -40.23 9.28
N THR A 4 56.65 -40.94 9.88
CA THR A 4 55.21 -40.77 9.69
C THR A 4 54.83 -39.36 10.14
N THR A 5 54.19 -38.57 9.27
CA THR A 5 53.27 -37.52 9.75
C THR A 5 52.11 -37.42 8.78
N GLN A 6 50.99 -37.95 9.26
CA GLN A 6 49.65 -37.89 8.70
C GLN A 6 49.18 -36.43 8.70
N HIS A 7 48.77 -35.95 7.54
CA HIS A 7 48.14 -34.64 7.38
C HIS A 7 46.66 -34.82 7.78
N ASP A 8 46.36 -34.59 9.07
CA ASP A 8 44.99 -34.55 9.56
C ASP A 8 44.27 -33.38 8.89
N VAL A 9 43.19 -33.74 8.19
CA VAL A 9 42.21 -32.81 7.67
C VAL A 9 41.46 -32.27 8.89
N ASP A 10 41.77 -31.05 9.31
CA ASP A 10 40.94 -30.29 10.22
C ASP A 10 39.60 -30.01 9.54
N VAL A 11 38.66 -30.94 9.71
CA VAL A 11 37.24 -30.68 9.52
C VAL A 11 36.83 -29.76 10.66
N GLU A 12 36.99 -28.46 10.42
CA GLU A 12 36.40 -27.42 11.23
C GLU A 12 34.89 -27.65 11.21
N THR A 13 34.40 -28.27 12.27
CA THR A 13 32.99 -28.52 12.52
C THR A 13 32.34 -27.16 12.76
N SER A 14 31.88 -26.54 11.67
CA SER A 14 30.92 -25.46 11.72
C SER A 14 29.77 -25.92 12.62
N GLY A 15 29.69 -25.31 13.81
CA GLY A 15 28.66 -25.58 14.80
C GLY A 15 27.27 -25.46 14.19
N PRO A 16 26.24 -26.04 14.84
CA PRO A 16 24.89 -26.01 14.30
C PRO A 16 24.48 -24.57 14.08
N GLU A 17 24.29 -24.17 12.81
CA GLU A 17 23.64 -22.92 12.44
C GLU A 17 22.32 -22.88 13.21
N THR A 18 22.23 -21.97 14.17
CA THR A 18 21.01 -21.75 14.94
C THR A 18 19.90 -21.41 13.96
N THR A 19 19.05 -22.39 13.67
CA THR A 19 17.86 -22.23 12.83
C THR A 19 17.06 -21.03 13.34
N GLY A 20 16.92 -20.01 12.49
CA GLY A 20 16.38 -18.68 12.80
C GLY A 20 14.96 -18.67 13.37
N SER A 21 14.84 -19.02 14.65
CA SER A 21 13.60 -19.18 15.40
C SER A 21 13.47 -18.19 16.57
N GLY A 22 14.40 -17.23 16.66
CA GLY A 22 14.33 -16.12 17.62
C GLY A 22 13.16 -15.15 17.33
N PRO A 23 12.72 -14.38 18.35
CA PRO A 23 11.79 -13.26 18.16
C PRO A 23 12.30 -12.28 17.10
N LEU A 24 11.38 -11.69 16.32
CA LEU A 24 11.76 -10.66 15.35
C LEU A 24 12.34 -9.44 16.10
N PRO A 25 13.35 -8.75 15.55
CA PRO A 25 13.80 -7.47 16.05
C PRO A 25 12.63 -6.50 16.23
N ARG A 26 12.65 -5.69 17.30
CA ARG A 26 11.53 -4.76 17.61
C ARG A 26 11.25 -3.80 16.46
N GLU A 27 12.30 -3.33 15.79
CA GLU A 27 12.19 -2.46 14.61
C GLU A 27 11.39 -3.10 13.47
N HIS A 28 11.64 -4.38 13.18
CA HIS A 28 10.94 -5.14 12.15
C HIS A 28 9.45 -5.32 12.46
N VAL A 29 9.12 -5.59 13.72
CA VAL A 29 7.73 -5.67 14.18
C VAL A 29 7.05 -4.32 14.03
N LEU A 30 7.71 -3.22 14.38
CA LEU A 30 7.18 -1.86 14.21
C LEU A 30 6.93 -1.50 12.74
N VAL A 31 7.84 -1.86 11.83
CA VAL A 31 7.64 -1.66 10.39
C VAL A 31 6.39 -2.39 9.90
N ILE A 32 6.29 -3.68 10.20
CA ILE A 32 5.15 -4.51 9.77
C ILE A 32 3.84 -3.99 10.37
N ALA A 33 3.83 -3.67 11.68
CA ALA A 33 2.65 -3.13 12.34
C ALA A 33 2.21 -1.78 11.73
N THR A 34 3.16 -0.89 11.42
CA THR A 34 2.87 0.40 10.80
C THR A 34 2.28 0.22 9.40
N LEU A 35 2.88 -0.65 8.58
CA LEU A 35 2.37 -0.97 7.24
C LEU A 35 0.99 -1.63 7.29
N LEU A 36 0.76 -2.51 8.27
CA LEU A 36 -0.51 -3.19 8.47
C LEU A 36 -1.62 -2.21 8.85
N VAL A 37 -1.36 -1.33 9.83
CA VAL A 37 -2.31 -0.29 10.24
C VAL A 37 -2.61 0.66 9.09
N ALA A 38 -1.58 1.11 8.35
CA ALA A 38 -1.78 1.97 7.18
C ALA A 38 -2.63 1.28 6.11
N SER A 39 -2.33 0.02 5.79
CA SER A 39 -3.09 -0.77 4.82
C SER A 39 -4.54 -0.97 5.25
N PHE A 40 -4.77 -1.24 6.54
CA PHE A 40 -6.11 -1.33 7.12
C PHE A 40 -6.91 -0.05 6.93
N VAL A 41 -6.31 1.12 7.24
CA VAL A 41 -6.96 2.43 7.10
C VAL A 41 -7.35 2.71 5.65
N VAL A 42 -6.44 2.40 4.73
CA VAL A 42 -6.64 2.58 3.30
C VAL A 42 -7.82 1.73 2.79
N ILE A 43 -7.92 0.46 3.21
CA ILE A 43 -9.00 -0.46 2.82
C ILE A 43 -10.33 -0.07 3.48
N LEU A 44 -10.28 0.32 4.76
CA LEU A 44 -11.44 0.82 5.47
C LEU A 44 -12.03 2.04 4.75
N ASN A 45 -11.20 2.99 4.33
CA ASN A 45 -11.62 4.17 3.57
C ASN A 45 -12.29 3.82 2.23
N GLU A 46 -11.83 2.79 1.53
CA GLU A 46 -12.50 2.31 0.32
C GLU A 46 -13.92 1.82 0.64
N THR A 47 -14.04 0.97 1.66
CA THR A 47 -15.33 0.38 2.05
C THR A 47 -16.32 1.47 2.48
N VAL A 48 -15.88 2.37 3.35
CA VAL A 48 -16.70 3.47 3.89
C VAL A 48 -17.18 4.38 2.75
N MET A 49 -16.33 4.64 1.75
CA MET A 49 -16.77 5.40 0.58
C MET A 49 -17.85 4.65 -0.20
N SER A 50 -17.71 3.35 -0.43
CA SER A 50 -18.69 2.60 -1.22
C SER A 50 -20.11 2.74 -0.66
N VAL A 51 -20.24 2.89 0.66
CA VAL A 51 -21.53 3.11 1.34
C VAL A 51 -22.02 4.56 1.22
N ALA A 52 -21.10 5.52 1.07
CA ALA A 52 -21.41 6.95 0.99
C ALA A 52 -21.79 7.45 -0.40
N ILE A 53 -21.51 6.66 -1.46
CA ILE A 53 -21.76 7.07 -2.86
C ILE A 53 -23.21 7.53 -3.09
N PRO A 54 -24.26 6.81 -2.65
CA PRO A 54 -25.64 7.26 -2.87
C PRO A 54 -25.95 8.60 -2.21
N VAL A 55 -25.53 8.79 -0.95
CA VAL A 55 -25.71 10.05 -0.21
C VAL A 55 -25.00 11.20 -0.91
N LEU A 56 -23.81 10.95 -1.44
CA LEU A 56 -23.03 11.93 -2.18
C LEU A 56 -23.65 12.29 -3.53
N GLN A 57 -24.26 11.33 -4.21
CA GLN A 57 -25.00 11.56 -5.47
C GLN A 57 -26.16 12.53 -5.25
N GLU A 58 -26.92 12.33 -4.16
CA GLU A 58 -28.01 13.21 -3.75
C GLU A 58 -27.51 14.61 -3.37
N ASP A 59 -26.49 14.71 -2.52
CA ASP A 59 -25.96 16.00 -2.03
C ASP A 59 -25.31 16.84 -3.14
N LEU A 60 -24.59 16.21 -4.07
CA LEU A 60 -23.97 16.90 -5.21
C LEU A 60 -24.89 17.01 -6.43
N GLY A 61 -26.10 16.44 -6.40
CA GLY A 61 -27.06 16.46 -7.49
C GLY A 61 -26.57 15.77 -8.77
N VAL A 62 -25.76 14.71 -8.65
CA VAL A 62 -25.22 13.97 -9.80
C VAL A 62 -25.95 12.64 -10.01
N PRO A 63 -26.17 12.21 -11.27
CA PRO A 63 -26.84 10.94 -11.52
C PRO A 63 -25.97 9.75 -11.07
N PRO A 64 -26.58 8.58 -10.81
CA PRO A 64 -25.84 7.41 -10.35
C PRO A 64 -24.70 6.96 -11.26
N SER A 65 -24.89 7.09 -12.59
CA SER A 65 -23.86 6.79 -13.59
C SER A 65 -22.62 7.67 -13.43
N THR A 66 -22.79 8.95 -13.08
CA THR A 66 -21.69 9.85 -12.75
C THR A 66 -21.06 9.47 -11.42
N GLY A 67 -21.86 9.25 -10.37
CA GLY A 67 -21.35 8.89 -9.05
C GLY A 67 -20.48 7.62 -9.05
N GLN A 68 -20.84 6.62 -9.87
CA GLN A 68 -20.10 5.36 -10.00
C GLN A 68 -18.65 5.55 -10.48
N TRP A 69 -18.35 6.65 -11.18
CA TRP A 69 -16.98 6.96 -11.61
C TRP A 69 -16.01 7.11 -10.43
N LEU A 70 -16.47 7.41 -9.22
CA LEU A 70 -15.61 7.46 -8.04
C LEU A 70 -14.98 6.10 -7.71
N THR A 71 -15.70 5.01 -7.98
CA THR A 71 -15.18 3.64 -7.82
C THR A 71 -14.39 3.21 -9.05
N THR A 72 -14.94 3.46 -10.24
CA THR A 72 -14.29 3.08 -11.50
C THR A 72 -12.93 3.75 -11.67
N ALA A 73 -12.84 5.07 -11.50
CA ALA A 73 -11.56 5.78 -11.62
C ALA A 73 -10.54 5.35 -10.55
N PHE A 74 -11.02 5.02 -9.35
CA PHE A 74 -10.16 4.50 -8.28
C PHE A 74 -9.56 3.14 -8.68
N MET A 75 -10.38 2.20 -9.15
CA MET A 75 -9.92 0.89 -9.63
C MET A 75 -8.99 0.98 -10.84
N LEU A 76 -9.32 1.85 -11.82
CA LEU A 76 -8.46 2.09 -12.98
C LEU A 76 -7.09 2.63 -12.58
N THR A 77 -7.08 3.58 -11.64
CA THR A 77 -5.82 4.11 -11.11
C THR A 77 -5.01 3.01 -10.42
N MET A 78 -5.64 2.18 -9.59
CA MET A 78 -4.97 1.05 -8.95
C MET A 78 -4.42 0.06 -9.99
N ALA A 79 -5.18 -0.26 -11.03
CA ALA A 79 -4.75 -1.18 -12.09
C ALA A 79 -3.46 -0.73 -12.79
N VAL A 80 -3.26 0.59 -12.95
CA VAL A 80 -2.03 1.16 -13.54
C VAL A 80 -0.89 1.25 -12.51
N VAL A 81 -1.19 1.61 -11.26
CA VAL A 81 -0.17 1.89 -10.24
C VAL A 81 0.36 0.64 -9.55
N ILE A 82 -0.43 -0.43 -9.44
CA ILE A 82 0.01 -1.70 -8.80
C ILE A 82 1.22 -2.31 -9.54
N PRO A 83 1.22 -2.50 -10.88
CA PRO A 83 2.39 -2.99 -11.61
C PRO A 83 3.63 -2.11 -11.42
N LEU A 84 3.44 -0.78 -11.45
CA LEU A 84 4.50 0.18 -11.21
C LEU A 84 5.09 0.04 -9.81
N THR A 85 4.25 -0.22 -8.82
CA THR A 85 4.67 -0.49 -7.44
C THR A 85 5.62 -1.68 -7.38
N GLY A 86 5.33 -2.78 -8.07
CA GLY A 86 6.19 -3.96 -8.09
C GLY A 86 7.61 -3.66 -8.59
N PHE A 87 7.73 -2.79 -9.61
CA PHE A 87 9.02 -2.29 -10.09
C PHE A 87 9.70 -1.36 -9.08
N LEU A 88 8.95 -0.44 -8.48
CA LEU A 88 9.46 0.53 -7.52
C LEU A 88 9.97 -0.13 -6.24
N ILE A 89 9.29 -1.16 -5.73
CA ILE A 89 9.69 -1.90 -4.51
C ILE A 89 11.10 -2.50 -4.63
N GLN A 90 11.52 -2.87 -5.84
CA GLN A 90 12.86 -3.42 -6.08
C GLN A 90 13.96 -2.36 -6.11
N ARG A 91 13.61 -1.09 -6.36
CA ARG A 91 14.56 0.01 -6.62
C ARG A 91 14.55 1.12 -5.58
N VAL A 92 13.48 1.22 -4.80
CA VAL A 92 13.24 2.30 -3.85
C VAL A 92 13.10 1.71 -2.46
N ALA A 93 13.74 2.37 -1.49
CA ALA A 93 13.67 1.98 -0.09
C ALA A 93 12.22 1.95 0.42
N THR A 94 11.90 0.95 1.25
CA THR A 94 10.59 0.72 1.87
C THR A 94 10.03 2.00 2.51
N ARG A 95 10.87 2.73 3.26
CA ARG A 95 10.50 3.99 3.92
C ARG A 95 10.05 5.06 2.93
N THR A 96 10.78 5.22 1.83
CA THR A 96 10.47 6.25 0.82
C THR A 96 9.15 5.94 0.11
N LEU A 97 8.92 4.67 -0.26
CA LEU A 97 7.66 4.26 -0.86
C LEU A 97 6.48 4.43 0.10
N PHE A 98 6.67 4.04 1.37
CA PHE A 98 5.66 4.24 2.40
C PHE A 98 5.28 5.71 2.53
N VAL A 99 6.26 6.60 2.72
CA VAL A 99 6.02 8.03 2.91
C VAL A 99 5.37 8.65 1.68
N ALA A 100 5.84 8.33 0.47
CA ALA A 100 5.27 8.85 -0.77
C ALA A 100 3.80 8.43 -0.93
N ALA A 101 3.51 7.14 -0.76
CA ALA A 101 2.16 6.61 -0.89
C ALA A 101 1.20 7.14 0.18
N MET A 102 1.62 7.17 1.45
CA MET A 102 0.80 7.73 2.52
C MET A 102 0.61 9.25 2.38
N SER A 103 1.57 9.96 1.79
CA SER A 103 1.41 11.38 1.45
C SER A 103 0.36 11.58 0.37
N LEU A 104 0.39 10.78 -0.71
CA LEU A 104 -0.64 10.80 -1.76
C LEU A 104 -2.03 10.45 -1.21
N PHE A 105 -2.12 9.39 -0.41
CA PHE A 105 -3.37 8.99 0.23
C PHE A 105 -3.91 10.11 1.13
N THR A 106 -3.07 10.69 2.00
CA THR A 106 -3.47 11.76 2.92
C THR A 106 -3.86 13.03 2.15
N ALA A 107 -3.08 13.44 1.15
CA ALA A 107 -3.39 14.61 0.31
C ALA A 107 -4.71 14.43 -0.44
N GLY A 108 -4.95 13.26 -1.05
CA GLY A 108 -6.23 12.94 -1.67
C GLY A 108 -7.39 12.95 -0.67
N THR A 109 -7.17 12.43 0.55
CA THR A 109 -8.18 12.45 1.63
C THR A 109 -8.54 13.87 2.03
N VAL A 110 -7.54 14.73 2.25
CA VAL A 110 -7.74 16.14 2.61
C VAL A 110 -8.42 16.91 1.46
N LEU A 111 -8.01 16.68 0.21
CA LEU A 111 -8.64 17.30 -0.94
C LEU A 111 -10.10 16.88 -1.08
N ALA A 112 -10.42 15.61 -0.84
CA ALA A 112 -11.78 15.10 -0.84
C ALA A 112 -12.64 15.74 0.27
N PHE A 113 -12.08 15.92 1.47
CA PHE A 113 -12.77 16.62 2.57
C PHE A 113 -13.18 18.05 2.19
N PHE A 114 -12.35 18.76 1.44
CA PHE A 114 -12.64 20.13 0.98
C PHE A 114 -13.34 20.20 -0.38
N SER A 115 -13.58 19.08 -1.06
CA SER A 115 -14.17 19.06 -2.40
C SER A 115 -15.60 19.59 -2.39
N THR A 116 -15.93 20.59 -3.22
CA THR A 116 -17.30 21.15 -3.31
C THR A 116 -18.06 20.67 -4.56
N THR A 117 -17.37 19.99 -5.47
CA THR A 117 -17.94 19.48 -6.72
C THR A 117 -17.49 18.05 -6.96
N PHE A 118 -18.28 17.33 -7.74
CA PHE A 118 -17.97 15.94 -8.12
C PHE A 118 -16.62 15.82 -8.82
N ALA A 119 -16.28 16.75 -9.71
CA ALA A 119 -15.02 16.71 -10.44
C ALA A 119 -13.79 16.83 -9.52
N VAL A 120 -13.83 17.73 -8.53
CA VAL A 120 -12.74 17.87 -7.55
C VAL A 120 -12.62 16.61 -6.70
N LEU A 121 -13.75 16.04 -6.30
CA LEU A 121 -13.77 14.78 -5.57
C LEU A 121 -13.18 13.62 -6.40
N LEU A 122 -13.53 13.52 -7.68
CA LEU A 122 -12.99 12.50 -8.57
C LEU A 122 -11.47 12.59 -8.69
N VAL A 123 -10.93 13.80 -8.86
CA VAL A 123 -9.48 14.04 -8.86
C VAL A 123 -8.86 13.64 -7.52
N ALA A 124 -9.50 14.01 -6.41
CA ALA A 124 -9.05 13.61 -5.07
C ALA A 124 -8.99 12.09 -4.91
N ARG A 125 -9.96 11.35 -5.49
CA ARG A 125 -9.95 9.88 -5.50
C ARG A 125 -8.84 9.30 -6.34
N VAL A 126 -8.51 9.87 -7.49
CA VAL A 126 -7.36 9.43 -8.31
C VAL A 126 -6.04 9.61 -7.55
N VAL A 127 -5.85 10.77 -6.90
CA VAL A 127 -4.68 11.03 -6.06
C VAL A 127 -4.62 10.04 -4.89
N GLN A 128 -5.75 9.82 -4.22
CA GLN A 128 -5.85 8.88 -3.10
C GLN A 128 -5.56 7.44 -3.53
N ALA A 129 -6.12 6.98 -4.65
CA ALA A 129 -5.94 5.65 -5.22
C ALA A 129 -4.47 5.34 -5.55
N SER A 130 -3.74 6.36 -6.01
CA SER A 130 -2.30 6.23 -6.31
C SER A 130 -1.49 5.87 -5.07
N GLY A 131 -1.85 6.40 -3.89
CA GLY A 131 -1.25 5.99 -2.63
C GLY A 131 -1.71 4.60 -2.16
N THR A 132 -3.01 4.34 -2.27
CA THR A 132 -3.64 3.06 -1.90
C THR A 132 -2.99 1.87 -2.60
N ALA A 133 -2.79 1.98 -3.91
CA ALA A 133 -2.23 0.94 -4.78
C ALA A 133 -0.85 0.41 -4.33
N VAL A 134 -0.08 1.25 -3.61
CA VAL A 134 1.28 0.92 -3.18
C VAL A 134 1.28 0.11 -1.88
N MET A 135 0.30 0.31 -0.99
CA MET A 135 0.36 -0.17 0.40
C MET A 135 0.32 -1.68 0.55
N LEU A 136 -0.61 -2.35 -0.11
CA LEU A 136 -0.72 -3.80 0.00
C LEU A 136 0.50 -4.54 -0.55
N PRO A 137 0.99 -4.25 -1.77
CA PRO A 137 2.22 -4.86 -2.26
C PRO A 137 3.41 -4.57 -1.34
N LEU A 138 3.54 -3.34 -0.84
CA LEU A 138 4.63 -2.95 0.05
C LEU A 138 4.60 -3.75 1.36
N LEU A 139 3.43 -3.90 1.99
CA LEU A 139 3.24 -4.71 3.19
C LEU A 139 3.65 -6.17 2.93
N MET A 140 3.11 -6.77 1.86
CA MET A 140 3.34 -8.18 1.55
C MET A 140 4.83 -8.46 1.24
N THR A 141 5.47 -7.61 0.43
CA THR A 141 6.90 -7.76 0.13
C THR A 141 7.75 -7.56 1.38
N THR A 142 7.46 -6.55 2.19
CA THR A 142 8.22 -6.28 3.43
C THR A 142 8.16 -7.48 4.39
N VAL A 143 6.99 -8.10 4.53
CA VAL A 143 6.83 -9.32 5.35
C VAL A 143 7.63 -10.49 4.77
N MET A 144 7.58 -10.69 3.45
CA MET A 144 8.36 -11.75 2.80
C MET A 144 9.88 -11.55 2.94
N THR A 145 10.34 -10.30 2.94
CA THR A 145 11.76 -9.95 3.12
C THR A 145 12.24 -10.17 4.56
N ILE A 146 11.44 -9.79 5.55
CA ILE A 146 11.87 -9.74 6.95
C ILE A 146 11.57 -11.01 7.73
N VAL A 147 10.43 -11.63 7.46
CA VAL A 147 9.93 -12.73 8.29
C VAL A 147 10.54 -14.04 7.82
N PRO A 148 11.20 -14.81 8.71
CA PRO A 148 11.73 -16.13 8.39
C PRO A 148 10.65 -17.06 7.83
N ALA A 149 11.03 -17.90 6.86
CA ALA A 149 10.10 -18.74 6.10
C ALA A 149 9.13 -19.55 6.98
N ALA A 150 9.63 -20.13 8.08
CA ALA A 150 8.85 -20.92 9.03
C ALA A 150 7.69 -20.16 9.71
N ARG A 151 7.75 -18.82 9.76
CA ARG A 151 6.77 -17.96 10.44
C ARG A 151 5.93 -17.12 9.47
N ARG A 152 6.24 -17.15 8.16
CA ARG A 152 5.52 -16.36 7.15
C ARG A 152 4.04 -16.71 7.11
N GLY A 153 3.68 -18.00 7.16
CA GLY A 153 2.29 -18.44 7.16
C GLY A 153 1.47 -17.85 8.30
N ALA A 154 1.98 -17.92 9.53
CA ALA A 154 1.31 -17.35 10.70
C ALA A 154 1.19 -15.81 10.61
N MET A 155 2.25 -15.12 10.16
CA MET A 155 2.21 -13.66 9.98
C MET A 155 1.20 -13.24 8.89
N MET A 156 1.19 -13.93 7.75
CA MET A 156 0.25 -13.66 6.65
C MET A 156 -1.19 -13.97 7.05
N GLY A 157 -1.41 -15.00 7.88
CA GLY A 157 -2.72 -15.28 8.48
C GLY A 157 -3.22 -14.11 9.33
N ASN A 158 -2.39 -13.61 10.25
CA ASN A 158 -2.74 -12.47 11.10
C ASN A 158 -3.01 -11.19 10.28
N ILE A 159 -2.20 -10.92 9.28
CA ILE A 159 -2.40 -9.78 8.37
C ILE A 159 -3.76 -9.88 7.66
N THR A 160 -4.08 -11.06 7.14
CA THR A 160 -5.36 -11.30 6.46
C THR A 160 -6.54 -11.09 7.40
N VAL A 161 -6.46 -11.59 8.64
CA VAL A 161 -7.51 -11.38 9.65
C VAL A 161 -7.73 -9.89 9.91
N VAL A 162 -6.66 -9.13 10.15
CA VAL A 162 -6.76 -7.69 10.39
C VAL A 162 -7.35 -6.95 9.19
N ILE A 163 -6.90 -7.28 7.98
CA ILE A 163 -7.43 -6.67 6.74
C ILE A 163 -8.92 -7.01 6.55
N ALA A 164 -9.34 -8.25 6.83
CA ALA A 164 -10.72 -8.68 6.68
C ALA A 164 -11.69 -7.95 7.64
N VAL A 165 -11.18 -7.40 8.75
CA VAL A 165 -11.99 -6.58 9.67
C VAL A 165 -12.36 -5.23 9.05
N ALA A 166 -11.55 -4.67 8.14
CA ALA A 166 -11.82 -3.34 7.57
C ALA A 166 -13.17 -3.30 6.81
N PRO A 167 -13.48 -4.23 5.88
CA PRO A 167 -14.77 -4.25 5.22
C PRO A 167 -15.95 -4.48 6.18
N ALA A 168 -15.76 -5.26 7.24
CA ALA A 168 -16.80 -5.54 8.23
C ALA A 168 -17.16 -4.30 9.06
N LEU A 169 -16.16 -3.46 9.40
CA LEU A 169 -16.37 -2.22 10.13
C LEU A 169 -16.85 -1.06 9.25
N GLY A 170 -16.61 -1.14 7.94
CA GLY A 170 -16.91 -0.08 6.98
C GLY A 170 -18.36 0.41 7.06
N PRO A 171 -19.39 -0.44 6.83
CA PRO A 171 -20.80 -0.04 6.84
C PRO A 171 -21.28 0.55 8.16
N THR A 172 -20.86 -0.05 9.28
CA THR A 172 -21.23 0.43 10.62
C THR A 172 -20.66 1.82 10.89
N MET A 173 -19.39 2.03 10.55
CA MET A 173 -18.73 3.32 10.74
C MET A 173 -19.27 4.38 9.76
N SER A 174 -19.46 4.02 8.49
CA SER A 174 -20.00 4.94 7.48
C SER A 174 -21.41 5.36 7.82
N GLY A 175 -22.29 4.43 8.23
CA GLY A 175 -23.68 4.74 8.58
C GLY A 175 -23.74 5.75 9.72
N PHE A 176 -23.00 5.49 10.81
CA PHE A 176 -22.95 6.41 11.95
C PHE A 176 -22.49 7.83 11.55
N VAL A 177 -21.43 7.94 10.74
CA VAL A 177 -20.90 9.23 10.28
C VAL A 177 -21.87 9.92 9.33
N LEU A 178 -22.48 9.18 8.40
CA LEU A 178 -23.43 9.73 7.43
C LEU A 178 -24.68 10.29 8.14
N ASP A 179 -25.20 9.56 9.12
CA ASP A 179 -26.41 9.94 9.85
C ASP A 179 -26.25 11.21 10.70
N HIS A 180 -25.04 11.50 11.19
CA HIS A 180 -24.81 12.60 12.15
C HIS A 180 -24.00 13.77 11.60
N LEU A 181 -23.07 13.50 10.68
CA LEU A 181 -22.07 14.46 10.23
C LEU A 181 -22.10 14.68 8.71
N GLY A 182 -22.67 13.75 7.94
CA GLY A 182 -22.72 13.79 6.48
C GLY A 182 -21.46 13.22 5.82
N TRP A 183 -21.52 13.04 4.49
CA TRP A 183 -20.51 12.28 3.73
C TRP A 183 -19.10 12.87 3.78
N ARG A 184 -18.96 14.19 3.92
CA ARG A 184 -17.65 14.85 3.95
C ARG A 184 -16.80 14.37 5.14
N TRP A 185 -17.46 14.11 6.27
CA TRP A 185 -16.79 13.72 7.51
C TRP A 185 -16.25 12.30 7.49
N ILE A 186 -16.60 11.48 6.49
CA ILE A 186 -15.88 10.23 6.21
C ILE A 186 -14.40 10.52 5.97
N PHE A 187 -14.10 11.50 5.12
CA PHE A 187 -12.73 11.95 4.89
C PHE A 187 -12.16 12.67 6.10
N GLY A 188 -13.01 13.42 6.83
CA GLY A 188 -12.63 14.13 8.04
C GLY A 188 -12.16 13.20 9.17
N VAL A 189 -12.75 12.02 9.29
CA VAL A 189 -12.34 10.98 10.26
C VAL A 189 -11.10 10.23 9.78
N VAL A 190 -11.01 9.91 8.48
CA VAL A 190 -9.87 9.18 7.92
C VAL A 190 -8.60 10.05 7.88
N ALA A 191 -8.71 11.35 7.57
CA ALA A 191 -7.59 12.28 7.45
C ALA A 191 -6.63 12.32 8.65
N PRO A 192 -7.09 12.49 9.92
CA PRO A 192 -6.20 12.49 11.07
C PRO A 192 -5.52 11.14 11.29
N ILE A 193 -6.21 10.04 11.00
CA ILE A 193 -5.65 8.68 11.13
C ILE A 193 -4.56 8.48 10.07
N ALA A 194 -4.83 8.88 8.82
CA ALA A 194 -3.87 8.82 7.72
C ALA A 194 -2.64 9.68 7.98
N LEU A 195 -2.84 10.90 8.50
CA LEU A 195 -1.77 11.81 8.87
C LEU A 195 -0.92 11.26 10.02
N ALA A 196 -1.56 10.68 11.05
CA ALA A 196 -0.85 10.01 12.14
C ALA A 196 -0.01 8.84 11.62
N ALA A 197 -0.57 7.98 10.77
CA ALA A 197 0.15 6.88 10.14
C ALA A 197 1.32 7.36 9.28
N LEU A 198 1.15 8.46 8.54
CA LEU A 198 2.22 9.11 7.76
C LEU A 198 3.35 9.60 8.67
N VAL A 199 3.03 10.34 9.74
CA VAL A 199 4.03 10.87 10.69
C VAL A 199 4.77 9.76 11.42
N ILE A 200 4.02 8.76 11.91
CA ILE A 200 4.60 7.58 12.60
C ILE A 200 5.51 6.84 11.63
N GLY A 201 5.04 6.48 10.43
CA GLY A 201 5.86 5.71 9.52
C GLY A 201 7.04 6.49 8.93
N ALA A 202 6.91 7.81 8.74
CA ALA A 202 8.05 8.65 8.38
C ALA A 202 9.16 8.60 9.44
N ARG A 203 8.81 8.43 10.72
CA ARG A 203 9.77 8.37 11.84
C ARG A 203 10.30 6.96 12.13
N TYR A 204 9.45 5.94 12.02
CA TYR A 204 9.74 4.59 12.52
C TYR A 204 9.92 3.52 11.43
N VAL A 205 9.47 3.75 10.19
CA VAL A 205 9.72 2.79 9.10
C VAL A 205 11.19 2.89 8.70
N VAL A 206 11.96 1.87 9.07
CA VAL A 206 13.35 1.72 8.61
C VAL A 206 13.37 1.16 7.18
N SER A 207 14.42 1.47 6.43
CA SER A 207 14.59 0.96 5.07
C SER A 207 15.04 -0.49 5.11
N VAL A 208 14.14 -1.41 4.75
CA VAL A 208 14.40 -2.86 4.83
C VAL A 208 14.82 -3.45 3.48
N SER A 209 14.39 -2.84 2.36
CA SER A 209 14.88 -3.22 1.04
C SER A 209 16.36 -2.86 0.89
N ALA A 210 17.20 -3.84 0.55
CA ALA A 210 18.59 -3.62 0.16
C ALA A 210 18.62 -2.87 -1.18
N THR A 211 18.93 -1.58 -1.16
CA THR A 211 19.36 -0.88 -2.37
C THR A 211 20.62 -0.13 -2.01
N GLY A 212 21.77 -0.69 -2.43
CA GLY A 212 23.07 -0.09 -2.19
C GLY A 212 23.11 1.32 -2.76
N ASN A 213 23.26 2.32 -1.90
CA ASN A 213 23.68 3.71 -2.12
C ASN A 213 23.23 4.45 -3.42
N GLN A 214 22.21 4.00 -4.15
CA GLN A 214 21.76 4.67 -5.36
C GLN A 214 20.84 5.82 -4.96
N ARG A 215 21.37 7.04 -5.14
CA ARG A 215 20.62 8.28 -5.00
C ARG A 215 19.41 8.20 -5.94
N ILE A 216 18.21 8.37 -5.39
CA ILE A 216 17.00 8.47 -6.20
C ILE A 216 17.13 9.75 -7.02
N ASP A 217 17.29 9.59 -8.33
CA ASP A 217 17.13 10.69 -9.25
C ASP A 217 15.62 11.03 -9.32
N VAL A 218 15.27 12.19 -8.77
CA VAL A 218 13.88 12.69 -8.68
C VAL A 218 13.25 12.83 -10.06
N VAL A 219 14.06 12.94 -11.12
CA VAL A 219 13.62 12.98 -12.53
C VAL A 219 13.26 11.58 -13.04
N SER A 220 13.95 10.53 -12.57
CA SER A 220 13.72 9.14 -12.99
C SER A 220 12.37 8.58 -12.54
N VAL A 221 11.80 9.10 -11.45
CA VAL A 221 10.50 8.65 -10.90
C VAL A 221 9.33 8.99 -11.82
N PRO A 222 9.09 10.27 -12.21
CA PRO A 222 8.04 10.61 -13.16
C PRO A 222 8.30 10.02 -14.55
N LEU A 223 9.55 9.92 -15.00
CA LEU A 223 9.87 9.26 -16.28
C LEU A 223 9.53 7.76 -16.27
N SER A 224 9.80 7.05 -15.17
CA SER A 224 9.43 5.63 -15.04
C SER A 224 7.92 5.45 -14.94
N ALA A 225 7.22 6.34 -14.23
CA ALA A 225 5.76 6.34 -14.16
C ALA A 225 5.12 6.60 -15.53
N LEU A 226 5.65 7.54 -16.31
CA LEU A 226 5.18 7.82 -17.67
C LEU A 226 5.50 6.69 -18.65
N GLY A 227 6.71 6.12 -18.59
CA GLY A 227 7.10 5.00 -19.44
C GLY A 227 6.25 3.76 -19.19
N LEU A 228 6.05 3.39 -17.92
CA LEU A 228 5.25 2.22 -17.57
C LEU A 228 3.75 2.47 -17.73
N GLY A 229 3.26 3.67 -17.37
CA GLY A 229 1.87 4.08 -17.60
C GLY A 229 1.50 4.09 -19.09
N GLY A 230 2.41 4.56 -19.95
CA GLY A 230 2.25 4.49 -21.40
C GLY A 230 2.27 3.06 -21.94
N LEU A 231 3.10 2.19 -21.37
CA LEU A 231 3.17 0.77 -21.76
C LEU A 231 1.89 0.01 -21.36
N VAL A 232 1.39 0.24 -20.14
CA VAL A 232 0.11 -0.31 -19.68
C VAL A 232 -1.05 0.22 -20.53
N TYR A 233 -1.09 1.53 -20.81
CA TYR A 233 -2.10 2.12 -21.70
C TYR A 233 -2.07 1.48 -23.10
N GLY A 234 -0.87 1.27 -23.67
CA GLY A 234 -0.71 0.58 -24.95
C GLY A 234 -1.20 -0.87 -24.92
N LEU A 235 -0.90 -1.63 -23.86
CA LEU A 235 -1.38 -3.00 -23.70
C LEU A 235 -2.90 -3.08 -23.53
N VAL A 236 -3.50 -2.15 -22.77
CA VAL A 236 -4.96 -2.06 -22.61
C VAL A 236 -5.63 -1.74 -23.94
N GLY A 237 -5.09 -0.79 -24.72
CA GLY A 237 -5.61 -0.45 -26.04
C GLY A 237 -5.52 -1.59 -27.06
N ILE A 238 -4.48 -2.43 -26.99
CA ILE A 238 -4.36 -3.66 -27.80
C ILE A 238 -5.41 -4.70 -27.38
N GLY A 239 -5.69 -4.81 -26.09
CA GLY A 239 -6.73 -5.69 -25.56
C GLY A 239 -8.15 -5.32 -26.02
N GLU A 240 -8.46 -4.02 -26.09
CA GLU A 240 -9.75 -3.53 -26.61
C GLU A 240 -9.92 -3.79 -28.12
N HIS A 241 -8.85 -3.73 -28.90
CA HIS A 241 -8.88 -4.07 -30.33
C HIS A 241 -8.97 -5.59 -30.59
N ALA A 242 -8.54 -6.42 -29.63
CA ALA A 242 -8.60 -7.88 -29.75
C ALA A 242 -9.97 -8.48 -29.37
N GLN A 243 -10.83 -7.73 -28.67
CA GLN A 243 -12.20 -8.16 -28.32
C GLN A 243 -13.28 -7.56 -29.24
N GLY A 244 -12.88 -6.70 -30.19
CA GLY A 244 -13.76 -6.02 -31.13
C GLY A 244 -13.78 -6.57 -32.56
N SER A 245 -13.28 -7.80 -32.79
CA SER A 245 -13.30 -8.47 -34.11
C SER A 245 -13.98 -9.83 -34.05
#